data_AF-A0A8K0IEX5-F1
#
_entry.id   AF-A0A8K0IEX5-F1
#
_cell.length_a   1.000
_cell.length_b   1.000
_cell.length_c   1.000
_cell.angle_alpha   90.00
_cell.angle_beta   90.00
_cell.angle_gamma   90.00
#
_symmetry.space_group_name_H-M   'P 1'
#
loop_
_entity.id
_entity.type
_entity.pdbx_description
1 polymer ?
#
loop_
_entity_poly.entity_id
_entity_poly.type
_entity_poly.pdbx_seq_one_letter_code
_entity_poly.pdbx_strand_id
1 'polypeptide(L)'
;MAENSVQLRYVKLTKDQEVPAEEIRPGELNQPVRVPQLEVRRCNECGQTLPESYEPPADEPWTTGIFGCAEDPESCWTGLFCPCVLFGHNVERLREDIPWTRPCTCHAIFVEGGVALAVATAVLHGIDPRTSFLIGEGLLFTWWMCGIYTGIFRQSLQKKYHLKNSPCDPCMVHCCMHWCAICQEHREMKGRLSDNVVMPMTVVNPPPVQEMSMNENHGSTASDTGAQQNEHANLEIQAL
;
A
#
# COMPACT_ATOMS: atom_id res chain seq x y z
N MET A 1 56.50 -33.68 4.95
CA MET A 1 56.02 -34.40 3.75
C MET A 1 55.06 -35.45 4.28
N ALA A 2 53.76 -35.47 3.92
CA ALA A 2 53.22 -35.60 2.56
C ALA A 2 53.69 -36.94 1.93
N GLU A 3 52.80 -37.77 1.38
CA GLU A 3 51.47 -37.49 0.84
C GLU A 3 50.37 -38.34 1.50
N ASN A 4 49.16 -37.79 1.66
CA ASN A 4 47.98 -38.56 2.08
C ASN A 4 47.09 -38.75 0.85
N SER A 5 47.27 -39.86 0.14
CA SER A 5 46.65 -40.09 -1.17
C SER A 5 45.15 -40.35 -1.05
N VAL A 6 44.34 -39.39 -1.49
CA VAL A 6 42.88 -39.53 -1.57
C VAL A 6 42.56 -40.66 -2.54
N GLN A 7 42.12 -41.80 -2.01
CA GLN A 7 41.83 -43.00 -2.79
C GLN A 7 40.53 -42.79 -3.59
N LEU A 8 40.66 -42.20 -4.78
CA LEU A 8 39.56 -41.97 -5.72
C LEU A 8 38.88 -43.30 -6.06
N ARG A 9 37.70 -43.53 -5.48
CA ARG A 9 36.95 -44.77 -5.59
C ARG A 9 36.18 -44.82 -6.91
N TYR A 10 36.90 -44.93 -8.02
CA TYR A 10 36.32 -45.12 -9.35
C TYR A 10 35.43 -46.36 -9.37
N VAL A 11 34.12 -46.14 -9.53
CA VAL A 11 33.14 -47.21 -9.73
C VAL A 11 33.34 -47.77 -11.13
N LYS A 12 33.90 -48.99 -11.21
CA LYS A 12 34.16 -49.68 -12.46
C LYS A 12 32.85 -50.29 -12.97
N LEU A 13 32.16 -49.58 -13.86
CA LEU A 13 30.94 -50.05 -14.51
C LEU A 13 31.19 -51.42 -15.19
N THR A 14 30.45 -52.43 -14.74
CA THR A 14 30.38 -53.75 -15.35
C THR A 14 29.41 -53.71 -16.54
N LYS A 15 29.73 -54.45 -17.61
CA LYS A 15 28.99 -54.40 -18.88
C LYS A 15 27.51 -54.78 -18.74
N ASP A 16 27.18 -55.58 -17.74
CA ASP A 16 25.82 -56.06 -17.48
C ASP A 16 24.92 -55.01 -16.78
N GLN A 17 25.41 -53.76 -16.61
CA GLN A 17 24.65 -52.62 -16.09
C GLN A 17 24.44 -51.52 -17.14
N GLU A 18 24.27 -51.91 -18.41
CA GLU A 18 23.61 -51.10 -19.43
C GLU A 18 22.12 -50.90 -19.06
N VAL A 19 21.87 -49.96 -18.14
CA VAL A 19 20.61 -49.17 -18.16
C VAL A 19 20.46 -48.66 -19.60
N PRO A 20 19.25 -48.67 -20.20
CA PRO A 20 19.07 -48.17 -21.55
C PRO A 20 19.73 -46.81 -21.70
N ALA A 21 20.64 -46.67 -22.67
CA ALA A 21 21.32 -45.42 -22.92
C ALA A 21 20.30 -44.43 -23.48
N GLU A 22 19.64 -43.69 -22.60
CA GLU A 22 18.75 -42.58 -22.93
C GLU A 22 19.53 -41.67 -23.90
N GLU A 23 19.09 -41.60 -25.16
CA GLU A 23 19.82 -40.98 -26.25
C GLU A 23 19.76 -39.45 -26.08
N ILE A 24 20.66 -38.89 -25.26
CA ILE A 24 20.73 -37.46 -24.94
C ILE A 24 20.81 -36.66 -26.25
N ARG A 25 19.72 -36.00 -26.63
CA ARG A 25 19.60 -35.42 -27.97
C ARG A 25 20.40 -34.12 -28.04
N PRO A 26 21.13 -33.85 -29.14
CA PRO A 26 21.88 -32.61 -29.31
C PRO A 26 20.99 -31.37 -29.18
N GLY A 27 21.02 -30.74 -28.00
CA GLY A 27 20.18 -29.60 -27.64
C GLY A 27 19.51 -29.70 -26.27
N GLU A 28 19.22 -30.90 -25.76
CA GLU A 28 18.52 -31.09 -24.48
C GLU A 28 19.34 -30.55 -23.29
N LEU A 29 20.66 -30.76 -23.32
CA LEU A 29 21.59 -30.25 -22.31
C LEU A 29 21.74 -28.71 -22.30
N ASN A 30 21.19 -28.01 -23.30
CA ASN A 30 21.16 -26.54 -23.37
C ASN A 30 19.79 -25.96 -23.00
N GLN A 31 18.81 -26.77 -22.56
CA GLN A 31 17.55 -26.24 -22.05
C GLN A 31 17.79 -25.48 -20.73
N PRO A 32 17.19 -24.29 -20.54
CA PRO A 32 17.35 -23.54 -19.29
C PRO A 32 16.67 -24.30 -18.15
N VAL A 33 17.47 -24.73 -17.16
CA VAL A 33 16.96 -25.45 -15.99
C VAL A 33 15.98 -24.55 -15.23
N ARG A 34 14.70 -24.93 -15.24
CA ARG A 34 13.67 -24.36 -14.35
C ARG A 34 14.00 -24.73 -12.91
N VAL A 35 14.65 -23.83 -12.19
CA VAL A 35 14.89 -23.95 -10.74
C VAL A 35 13.76 -23.21 -10.01
N PRO A 36 12.82 -23.89 -9.34
CA PRO A 36 11.69 -23.21 -8.67
C PRO A 36 12.13 -22.19 -7.61
N GLN A 37 13.30 -22.41 -6.99
CA GLN A 37 13.94 -21.50 -6.03
C GLN A 37 14.35 -20.13 -6.64
N LEU A 38 14.35 -19.97 -7.97
CA LEU A 38 14.54 -18.69 -8.65
C LEU A 38 13.22 -18.00 -9.03
N GLU A 39 12.09 -18.72 -8.99
CA GLU A 39 10.76 -18.23 -9.36
C GLU A 39 10.01 -17.64 -8.13
N VAL A 40 10.72 -17.43 -7.03
CA VAL A 40 10.22 -16.85 -5.77
C VAL A 40 9.84 -15.39 -5.95
N ARG A 41 8.58 -15.07 -5.62
CA ARG A 41 8.01 -13.72 -5.64
C ARG A 41 8.82 -12.78 -4.73
N ARG A 42 9.18 -11.59 -5.22
CA ARG A 42 9.96 -10.59 -4.45
C ARG A 42 9.17 -9.31 -4.25
N CYS A 43 9.45 -8.60 -3.16
CA CYS A 43 8.94 -7.26 -2.93
C CYS A 43 9.58 -6.29 -3.94
N ASN A 44 8.75 -5.48 -4.61
CA ASN A 44 9.22 -4.50 -5.61
C ASN A 44 10.04 -3.34 -5.01
N GLU A 45 9.95 -3.11 -3.69
CA GLU A 45 10.57 -1.95 -3.03
C GLU A 45 11.85 -2.32 -2.26
N CYS A 46 11.88 -3.46 -1.56
CA CYS A 46 13.07 -3.93 -0.83
C CYS A 46 13.79 -5.14 -1.45
N GLY A 47 13.26 -5.73 -2.54
CA GLY A 47 13.86 -6.89 -3.23
C GLY A 47 13.83 -8.22 -2.46
N GLN A 48 13.36 -8.23 -1.21
CA GLN A 48 13.28 -9.43 -0.38
C GLN A 48 12.30 -10.45 -0.95
N THR A 49 12.59 -11.74 -0.75
CA THR A 49 11.68 -12.85 -1.04
C THR A 49 10.44 -12.76 -0.14
N LEU A 50 9.26 -12.71 -0.75
CA LEU A 50 7.99 -12.72 -0.04
C LEU A 50 7.74 -14.15 0.48
N PRO A 51 7.19 -14.33 1.71
CA PRO A 51 6.83 -15.64 2.21
C PRO A 51 5.71 -16.25 1.36
N GLU A 52 5.59 -17.58 1.36
CA GLU A 52 4.56 -18.28 0.58
C GLU A 52 3.12 -18.00 1.05
N SER A 53 2.97 -17.53 2.29
CA SER A 53 1.72 -16.98 2.85
C SER A 53 1.44 -15.51 2.47
N TYR A 54 2.29 -14.88 1.64
CA TYR A 54 2.02 -13.53 1.13
C TYR A 54 0.99 -13.59 0.00
N GLU A 55 -0.28 -13.44 0.37
CA GLU A 55 -1.26 -12.89 -0.55
C GLU A 55 -0.94 -11.40 -0.78
N PRO A 56 -0.92 -10.91 -2.04
CA PRO A 56 -0.92 -9.48 -2.26
C PRO A 56 -2.22 -8.91 -1.65
N PRO A 57 -2.20 -7.77 -0.95
CA PRO A 57 -3.40 -7.16 -0.40
C PRO A 57 -4.50 -7.09 -1.47
N ALA A 58 -5.68 -7.61 -1.13
CA ALA A 58 -6.77 -7.76 -2.08
C ALA A 58 -7.19 -6.40 -2.65
N ASP A 59 -7.67 -6.40 -3.90
CA ASP A 59 -8.29 -5.23 -4.55
C ASP A 59 -9.62 -4.90 -3.84
N GLU A 60 -9.52 -4.21 -2.70
CA GLU A 60 -10.65 -3.78 -1.87
C GLU A 60 -11.63 -2.96 -2.70
N PRO A 61 -12.95 -3.22 -2.64
CA PRO A 61 -13.92 -2.36 -3.28
C PRO A 61 -13.89 -0.96 -2.66
N TRP A 62 -14.20 0.05 -3.48
CA TRP A 62 -14.52 1.37 -2.97
C TRP A 62 -15.76 1.25 -2.07
N THR A 63 -15.63 1.70 -0.82
CA THR A 63 -16.77 1.76 0.11
C THR A 63 -17.73 2.89 -0.24
N THR A 64 -17.22 3.91 -0.95
CA THR A 64 -17.96 5.12 -1.31
C THR A 64 -18.35 5.16 -2.80
N GLY A 65 -19.59 5.56 -3.09
CA GLY A 65 -20.09 5.69 -4.46
C GLY A 65 -19.60 6.96 -5.16
N ILE A 66 -19.26 6.88 -6.45
CA ILE A 66 -18.84 8.05 -7.25
C ILE A 66 -19.91 9.16 -7.26
N PHE A 67 -21.18 8.81 -7.41
CA PHE A 67 -22.30 9.76 -7.38
C PHE A 67 -22.74 10.18 -5.97
N GLY A 68 -22.16 9.59 -4.92
CA GLY A 68 -22.58 9.76 -3.52
C GLY A 68 -22.19 11.10 -2.87
N CYS A 69 -22.01 12.17 -3.65
CA CYS A 69 -21.50 13.45 -3.13
C CYS A 69 -22.34 14.02 -1.97
N ALA A 70 -23.65 13.81 -2.02
CA ALA A 70 -24.59 14.27 -0.98
C ALA A 70 -24.57 13.44 0.32
N GLU A 71 -23.80 12.33 0.38
CA GLU A 71 -23.63 11.52 1.60
C GLU A 71 -22.83 12.27 2.68
N ASP A 72 -21.99 13.24 2.29
CA ASP A 72 -21.22 14.10 3.19
C ASP A 72 -21.43 15.57 2.83
N PRO A 73 -22.44 16.23 3.44
CA PRO A 73 -22.83 17.59 3.06
C PRO A 73 -21.68 18.59 3.18
N GLU A 74 -20.82 18.48 4.19
CA GLU A 74 -19.71 19.42 4.38
C GLU A 74 -18.69 19.32 3.24
N SER A 75 -18.30 18.11 2.83
CA SER A 75 -17.45 17.90 1.66
C SER A 75 -18.13 18.37 0.37
N CYS A 76 -19.43 18.10 0.22
CA CYS A 76 -20.25 18.52 -0.92
C CYS A 76 -20.29 20.05 -1.07
N TRP A 77 -20.58 20.80 0.00
CA TRP A 77 -20.54 22.27 -0.02
C TRP A 77 -19.12 22.79 -0.23
N THR A 78 -18.13 22.23 0.48
CA THR A 78 -16.73 22.69 0.41
C THR A 78 -16.22 22.66 -1.02
N GLY A 79 -16.35 21.53 -1.72
CA GLY A 79 -15.77 21.41 -3.06
C GLY A 79 -16.67 21.88 -4.21
N LEU A 80 -17.97 22.09 -3.99
CA LEU A 80 -18.84 22.74 -5.00
C LEU A 80 -18.46 24.23 -5.17
N PHE A 81 -17.98 24.87 -4.11
CA PHE A 81 -17.57 26.28 -4.11
C PHE A 81 -16.06 26.49 -4.04
N CYS A 82 -15.29 25.49 -3.58
CA CYS A 82 -13.83 25.52 -3.44
C CYS A 82 -13.22 24.11 -3.73
N PRO A 83 -13.33 23.56 -4.96
CA PRO A 83 -12.84 22.22 -5.29
C PRO A 83 -11.34 22.06 -5.04
N CYS A 84 -10.56 23.12 -5.26
CA CYS A 84 -9.13 23.21 -4.97
C CYS A 84 -8.79 22.99 -3.48
N VAL A 85 -9.63 23.43 -2.55
CA VAL A 85 -9.45 23.24 -1.09
C VAL A 85 -9.76 21.79 -0.70
N LEU A 86 -10.85 21.23 -1.22
CA LEU A 86 -11.22 19.83 -0.97
C LEU A 86 -10.14 18.87 -1.52
N PHE A 87 -9.64 19.14 -2.73
CA PHE A 87 -8.48 18.46 -3.31
C PHE A 87 -7.20 18.67 -2.49
N GLY A 88 -6.96 19.88 -1.99
CA GLY A 88 -5.81 20.19 -1.14
C GLY A 88 -5.74 19.31 0.11
N HIS A 89 -6.85 19.19 0.85
CA HIS A 89 -6.93 18.31 2.02
C HIS A 89 -6.93 16.82 1.65
N ASN A 90 -7.44 16.43 0.47
CA ASN A 90 -7.30 15.06 -0.03
C ASN A 90 -5.82 14.69 -0.22
N VAL A 91 -5.02 15.59 -0.80
CA VAL A 91 -3.57 15.37 -0.97
C VAL A 91 -2.87 15.33 0.39
N GLU A 92 -3.15 16.25 1.30
CA GLU A 92 -2.54 16.31 2.64
C GLU A 92 -2.78 15.03 3.48
N ARG A 93 -4.00 14.49 3.48
CA ARG A 93 -4.32 13.20 4.16
C ARG A 93 -3.66 11.99 3.49
N LEU A 94 -3.40 12.08 2.19
CA LEU A 94 -2.71 11.05 1.43
C LEU A 94 -1.19 11.11 1.63
N ARG A 95 -0.65 12.33 1.72
CA ARG A 95 0.77 12.71 1.68
C ARG A 95 1.06 13.74 2.78
N GLU A 96 1.40 13.24 3.97
CA GLU A 96 1.73 14.03 5.16
C GLU A 96 2.94 14.96 4.97
N ASP A 97 3.77 14.72 3.95
CA ASP A 97 4.88 15.59 3.52
C ASP A 97 4.43 16.85 2.74
N ILE A 98 3.15 16.95 2.37
CA ILE A 98 2.61 18.04 1.53
C ILE A 98 1.48 18.78 2.27
N PRO A 99 1.70 20.00 2.80
CA PRO A 99 0.62 20.80 3.38
C PRO A 99 -0.40 21.21 2.30
N TRP A 100 -1.69 21.16 2.63
CA TRP A 100 -2.82 21.30 1.69
C TRP A 100 -2.77 22.55 0.80
N THR A 101 -2.17 23.63 1.31
CA THR A 101 -2.05 24.92 0.62
C THR A 101 -1.28 24.81 -0.70
N ARG A 102 -0.29 23.91 -0.81
CA ARG A 102 0.50 23.72 -2.04
C ARG A 102 -0.33 23.13 -3.20
N PRO A 103 -0.96 21.94 -3.07
CA PRO A 103 -1.86 21.40 -4.10
C PRO A 103 -3.08 22.28 -4.32
N CYS A 104 -3.65 22.91 -3.28
CA CYS A 104 -4.75 23.87 -3.43
C CYS A 104 -4.37 25.08 -4.30
N THR A 105 -3.22 25.71 -4.02
CA THR A 105 -2.74 26.88 -4.80
C THR A 105 -2.41 26.49 -6.24
N CYS A 106 -1.80 25.32 -6.46
CA CYS A 106 -1.54 24.79 -7.79
C CYS A 106 -2.86 24.62 -8.58
N HIS A 107 -3.84 23.92 -8.00
CA HIS A 107 -5.14 23.68 -8.60
C HIS A 107 -5.89 24.99 -8.89
N ALA A 108 -5.91 25.93 -7.94
CA ALA A 108 -6.57 27.22 -8.09
C ALA A 108 -5.94 28.11 -9.18
N ILE A 109 -4.61 28.10 -9.33
CA ILE A 109 -3.93 28.88 -10.38
C ILE A 109 -4.23 28.32 -11.77
N PHE A 110 -4.10 26.99 -11.96
CA PHE A 110 -4.25 26.40 -13.29
C PHE A 110 -5.72 26.24 -13.71
N VAL A 111 -6.60 25.73 -12.84
CA VAL A 111 -8.01 25.49 -13.20
C VAL A 111 -8.81 26.79 -13.10
N GLU A 112 -8.99 27.31 -11.89
CA GLU A 112 -9.86 28.48 -11.64
C GLU A 112 -9.29 29.75 -12.28
N GLY A 113 -7.97 29.96 -12.18
CA GLY A 113 -7.28 31.09 -12.80
C GLY A 113 -7.33 31.06 -14.33
N GLY A 114 -7.23 29.88 -14.94
CA GLY A 114 -7.40 29.70 -16.38
C GLY A 114 -8.80 30.06 -16.87
N VAL A 115 -9.84 29.59 -16.17
CA VAL A 115 -11.24 29.92 -16.46
C VAL A 115 -11.52 31.41 -16.22
N ALA A 116 -11.06 31.98 -15.10
CA ALA A 116 -11.23 33.39 -14.79
C ALA A 116 -10.58 34.31 -15.83
N LEU A 117 -9.37 33.97 -16.30
CA LEU A 117 -8.68 34.71 -17.37
C LEU A 117 -9.42 34.61 -18.71
N ALA A 118 -9.95 33.43 -19.05
CA ALA A 118 -10.76 33.23 -20.26
C ALA A 118 -12.04 34.08 -20.23
N VAL A 119 -12.78 34.08 -19.10
CA VAL A 119 -13.99 34.90 -18.92
C VAL A 119 -13.67 36.40 -18.96
N ALA A 120 -12.61 36.84 -18.26
CA ALA A 120 -12.18 38.24 -18.28
C ALA A 120 -11.80 38.69 -19.70
N THR A 121 -11.12 37.85 -20.47
CA THR A 121 -10.75 38.14 -21.86
C THR A 121 -12.01 38.28 -22.74
N ALA A 122 -12.95 37.34 -22.64
CA ALA A 122 -14.20 37.37 -23.40
C ALA A 122 -15.08 38.60 -23.10
N VAL A 123 -15.09 39.06 -21.85
CA VAL A 123 -15.86 40.25 -21.41
C VAL A 123 -15.17 41.56 -21.79
N LEU A 124 -13.85 41.67 -21.63
CA LEU A 124 -13.12 42.94 -21.81
C LEU A 124 -12.65 43.20 -23.24
N HIS A 125 -12.37 42.15 -24.01
CA HIS A 125 -11.83 42.26 -25.37
C HIS A 125 -12.77 41.70 -26.45
N GLY A 126 -13.87 41.05 -26.06
CA GLY A 126 -14.78 40.37 -26.97
C GLY A 126 -14.25 39.01 -27.45
N ILE A 127 -15.03 38.35 -28.29
CA ILE A 127 -14.78 36.97 -28.73
C ILE A 127 -14.42 36.96 -30.23
N ASP A 128 -13.17 37.31 -30.54
CA ASP A 128 -12.60 37.09 -31.87
C ASP A 128 -12.44 35.58 -32.15
N PRO A 129 -12.73 35.08 -33.37
CA PRO A 129 -12.73 33.65 -33.67
C PRO A 129 -11.35 32.97 -33.60
N ARG A 130 -10.25 33.75 -33.63
CA ARG A 130 -8.89 33.24 -33.33
C ARG A 130 -8.62 33.19 -31.83
N THR A 131 -9.08 34.19 -31.09
CA THR A 131 -8.92 34.29 -29.65
C THR A 131 -9.75 33.21 -28.93
N SER A 132 -10.96 32.94 -29.40
CA SER A 132 -11.79 31.83 -28.87
C SER A 132 -11.19 30.46 -29.14
N PHE A 133 -10.54 30.26 -30.30
CA PHE A 133 -9.83 29.02 -30.62
C PHE A 133 -8.64 28.80 -29.67
N LEU A 134 -7.77 29.81 -29.49
CA LEU A 134 -6.63 29.74 -28.57
C LEU A 134 -7.05 29.57 -27.10
N ILE A 135 -8.12 30.24 -26.66
CA ILE A 135 -8.71 30.04 -25.33
C ILE A 135 -9.26 28.62 -25.19
N GLY A 136 -9.93 28.09 -26.22
CA GLY A 136 -10.44 26.71 -26.25
C GLY A 136 -9.34 25.67 -26.11
N GLU A 137 -8.27 25.77 -26.92
CA GLU A 137 -7.10 24.89 -26.83
C GLU A 137 -6.42 24.99 -25.45
N GLY A 138 -6.23 26.21 -24.94
CA GLY A 138 -5.62 26.44 -23.63
C GLY A 138 -6.42 25.86 -22.46
N LEU A 139 -7.75 26.03 -22.47
CA LEU A 139 -8.64 25.45 -21.46
C LEU A 139 -8.68 23.92 -21.56
N LEU A 140 -8.77 23.35 -22.77
CA LEU A 140 -8.76 21.89 -22.98
C LEU A 140 -7.45 21.25 -22.51
N PHE A 141 -6.31 21.85 -22.86
CA PHE A 141 -4.99 21.37 -22.41
C PHE A 141 -4.85 21.45 -20.88
N THR A 142 -5.31 22.55 -20.28
CA THR A 142 -5.20 22.76 -18.82
C THR A 142 -6.15 21.86 -18.03
N TRP A 143 -7.37 21.62 -18.54
CA TRP A 143 -8.31 20.64 -18.00
C TRP A 143 -7.73 19.22 -18.05
N TRP A 144 -7.13 18.83 -19.18
CA TRP A 144 -6.50 17.52 -19.34
C TRP A 144 -5.30 17.33 -18.40
N MET A 145 -4.42 18.34 -18.28
CA MET A 145 -3.30 18.33 -17.33
C MET A 145 -3.78 18.25 -15.87
N CYS A 146 -4.88 18.94 -15.52
CA CYS A 146 -5.49 18.79 -14.19
C CYS A 146 -6.01 17.35 -13.97
N GLY A 147 -6.74 16.77 -14.92
CA GLY A 147 -7.25 15.41 -14.84
C GLY A 147 -6.16 14.33 -14.70
N ILE A 148 -5.00 14.53 -15.34
CA ILE A 148 -3.80 13.70 -15.10
C ILE A 148 -3.26 13.92 -13.68
N TYR A 149 -3.09 15.17 -13.26
CA TYR A 149 -2.52 15.52 -11.96
C TYR A 149 -3.35 14.95 -10.79
N THR A 150 -4.67 15.12 -10.81
CA THR A 150 -5.56 14.53 -9.80
C THR A 150 -5.67 13.01 -9.97
N GLY A 151 -5.64 12.48 -11.19
CA GLY A 151 -5.56 11.05 -11.49
C GLY A 151 -4.36 10.34 -10.85
N ILE A 152 -3.18 10.99 -10.78
CA ILE A 152 -1.98 10.47 -10.10
C ILE A 152 -2.21 10.36 -8.58
N PHE A 153 -2.92 11.31 -7.96
CA PHE A 153 -3.29 11.20 -6.55
C PHE A 153 -4.36 10.12 -6.32
N ARG A 154 -5.31 9.94 -7.26
CA ARG A 154 -6.26 8.81 -7.22
C ARG A 154 -5.54 7.46 -7.29
N GLN A 155 -4.57 7.29 -8.19
CA GLN A 155 -3.72 6.09 -8.25
C GLN A 155 -2.92 5.89 -6.96
N SER A 156 -2.40 6.98 -6.38
CA SER A 156 -1.66 6.94 -5.11
C SER A 156 -2.56 6.55 -3.92
N LEU A 157 -3.81 7.01 -3.91
CA LEU A 157 -4.85 6.61 -2.95
C LEU A 157 -5.19 5.12 -3.10
N GLN A 158 -5.37 4.66 -4.34
CA GLN A 158 -5.63 3.26 -4.64
C GLN A 158 -4.47 2.36 -4.21
N LYS A 159 -3.20 2.80 -4.40
CA LYS A 159 -2.04 2.07 -3.86
C LYS A 159 -1.99 2.09 -2.32
N LYS A 160 -2.30 3.22 -1.65
CA LYS A 160 -2.23 3.36 -0.17
C LYS A 160 -3.26 2.50 0.57
N TYR A 161 -4.46 2.34 -0.01
CA TYR A 161 -5.57 1.59 0.60
C TYR A 161 -5.95 0.30 -0.14
N HIS A 162 -5.09 -0.15 -1.07
CA HIS A 162 -5.30 -1.35 -1.91
C HIS A 162 -6.67 -1.38 -2.62
N LEU A 163 -7.16 -0.21 -3.05
CA LEU A 163 -8.47 -0.08 -3.67
C LEU A 163 -8.43 -0.53 -5.13
N LYS A 164 -9.43 -1.32 -5.51
CA LYS A 164 -9.65 -1.78 -6.88
C LYS A 164 -9.60 -0.63 -7.89
N ASN A 165 -9.00 -0.92 -9.05
CA ASN A 165 -9.03 -0.02 -10.19
C ASN A 165 -10.47 0.32 -10.63
N SER A 166 -10.73 1.62 -10.83
CA SER A 166 -12.00 2.08 -11.41
C SER A 166 -12.14 1.53 -12.84
N PRO A 167 -13.38 1.30 -13.35
CA PRO A 167 -13.59 0.69 -14.67
C PRO A 167 -13.21 1.61 -15.85
N CYS A 168 -12.92 2.88 -15.58
CA CYS A 168 -12.32 3.82 -16.51
C CYS A 168 -10.95 4.25 -15.98
N ASP A 169 -10.04 4.66 -16.87
CA ASP A 169 -8.74 5.20 -16.48
C ASP A 169 -8.89 6.34 -15.43
N PRO A 170 -8.05 6.39 -14.38
CA PRO A 170 -8.14 7.41 -13.33
C PRO A 170 -8.19 8.86 -13.84
N CYS A 171 -7.49 9.17 -14.94
CA CYS A 171 -7.51 10.49 -15.57
C CYS A 171 -8.84 10.76 -16.29
N MET A 172 -9.47 9.72 -16.86
CA MET A 172 -10.79 9.83 -17.51
C MET A 172 -11.90 10.10 -16.48
N VAL A 173 -11.86 9.46 -15.32
CA VAL A 173 -12.80 9.74 -14.21
C VAL A 173 -12.68 11.20 -13.78
N HIS A 174 -11.45 11.71 -13.60
CA HIS A 174 -11.22 13.12 -13.26
C HIS A 174 -11.49 14.11 -14.41
N CYS A 175 -11.48 13.67 -15.67
CA CYS A 175 -11.80 14.49 -16.84
C CYS A 175 -13.32 14.64 -17.06
N CYS A 176 -14.12 13.61 -16.77
CA CYS A 176 -15.58 13.63 -16.98
C CYS A 176 -16.40 13.88 -15.69
N MET A 177 -15.83 13.56 -14.52
CA MET A 177 -16.53 13.57 -13.23
C MET A 177 -15.65 14.16 -12.12
N HIS A 178 -14.81 15.14 -12.46
CA HIS A 178 -13.85 15.81 -11.57
C HIS A 178 -14.38 16.05 -10.15
N TRP A 179 -15.56 16.70 -10.08
CA TRP A 179 -16.24 17.04 -8.85
C TRP A 179 -16.55 15.80 -7.99
N CYS A 180 -17.22 14.83 -8.60
CA CYS A 180 -17.62 13.58 -7.97
C CYS A 180 -16.42 12.72 -7.52
N ALA A 181 -15.34 12.73 -8.29
CA ALA A 181 -14.12 11.99 -7.99
C ALA A 181 -13.44 12.50 -6.71
N ILE A 182 -13.25 13.82 -6.58
CA ILE A 182 -12.68 14.45 -5.38
C ILE A 182 -13.58 14.19 -4.15
N CYS A 183 -14.91 14.28 -4.32
CA CYS A 183 -15.86 13.91 -3.27
C CYS A 183 -15.74 12.45 -2.82
N GLN A 184 -15.65 11.51 -3.75
CA GLN A 184 -15.47 10.08 -3.45
C GLN A 184 -14.17 9.84 -2.67
N GLU A 185 -13.07 10.38 -3.18
CA GLU A 185 -11.74 10.26 -2.56
C GLU A 185 -11.71 10.85 -1.14
N HIS A 186 -12.41 11.97 -0.91
CA HIS A 186 -12.53 12.56 0.44
C HIS A 186 -13.28 11.65 1.42
N ARG A 187 -14.42 11.09 0.99
CA ARG A 187 -15.24 10.22 1.85
C ARG A 187 -14.55 8.88 2.11
N GLU A 188 -13.90 8.28 1.12
CA GLU A 188 -13.16 7.02 1.27
C GLU A 188 -12.03 7.15 2.31
N MET A 189 -11.28 8.28 2.27
CA MET A 189 -10.29 8.59 3.30
C MET A 189 -10.90 8.86 4.68
N LYS A 190 -12.02 9.61 4.74
CA LYS A 190 -12.72 9.94 6.00
C LYS A 190 -13.26 8.69 6.70
N GLY A 191 -13.85 7.75 5.95
CA GLY A 191 -14.30 6.45 6.44
C GLY A 191 -13.13 5.61 6.97
N ARG A 192 -12.13 5.33 6.12
CA ARG A 192 -10.99 4.48 6.52
C ARG A 192 -10.16 5.06 7.67
N LEU A 193 -10.13 6.39 7.86
CA LEU A 193 -9.56 7.02 9.05
C LEU A 193 -10.36 6.74 10.32
N SER A 194 -11.70 6.78 10.26
CA SER A 194 -12.54 6.45 11.43
C SER A 194 -12.46 4.97 11.81
N ASP A 195 -12.41 4.06 10.83
CA ASP A 195 -12.22 2.62 11.09
C ASP A 195 -10.91 2.32 11.84
N ASN A 196 -9.81 2.96 11.43
CA ASN A 196 -8.50 2.81 12.10
C ASN A 196 -8.48 3.37 13.53
N VAL A 197 -9.29 4.40 13.83
CA VAL A 197 -9.41 4.98 15.20
C VAL A 197 -10.32 4.13 16.10
N VAL A 198 -11.28 3.39 15.53
CA VAL A 198 -12.22 2.55 16.29
C VAL A 198 -11.61 1.20 16.71
N MET A 199 -10.55 0.74 16.04
CA MET A 199 -9.82 -0.47 16.45
C MET A 199 -9.06 -0.24 17.78
N PRO A 200 -9.46 -0.88 18.91
CA PRO A 200 -8.71 -0.76 20.14
C PRO A 200 -7.35 -1.45 19.98
N MET A 201 -6.26 -0.77 20.38
CA MET A 201 -4.94 -1.42 20.42
C MET A 201 -5.01 -2.66 21.29
N THR A 202 -4.73 -3.83 20.70
CA THR A 202 -4.60 -5.07 21.44
C THR A 202 -3.36 -4.97 22.32
N VAL A 203 -3.56 -4.73 23.61
CA VAL A 203 -2.49 -4.71 24.61
C VAL A 203 -1.92 -6.12 24.75
N VAL A 204 -0.92 -6.42 23.93
CA VAL A 204 -0.08 -7.62 24.07
C VAL A 204 0.72 -7.44 25.34
N ASN A 205 0.18 -7.96 26.45
CA ASN A 205 0.93 -8.05 27.69
C ASN A 205 2.24 -8.81 27.43
N PRO A 206 3.40 -8.28 27.88
CA PRO A 206 4.66 -8.98 27.70
C PRO A 206 4.60 -10.36 28.37
N PRO A 207 5.22 -11.40 27.78
CA PRO A 207 5.28 -12.71 28.42
C PRO A 207 5.96 -12.57 29.79
N PRO A 208 5.47 -13.29 30.83
CA PRO A 208 6.07 -13.21 32.16
C PRO A 208 7.54 -13.63 32.10
N VAL A 209 8.39 -12.88 32.79
CA VAL A 209 9.84 -13.11 32.80
C VAL A 209 10.12 -14.51 33.36
N GLN A 210 10.62 -15.41 32.51
CA GLN A 210 11.03 -16.75 32.91
C GLN A 210 12.40 -16.68 33.59
N GLU A 211 12.41 -16.60 34.91
CA GLU A 211 13.64 -16.74 35.70
C GLU A 211 14.17 -18.17 35.60
N MET A 212 15.38 -18.33 35.07
CA MET A 212 16.05 -19.63 34.98
C MET A 212 16.71 -19.98 36.33
N SER A 213 15.95 -20.60 37.23
CA SER A 213 16.50 -21.15 38.47
C SER A 213 17.38 -22.37 38.18
N MET A 214 18.71 -22.19 38.13
CA MET A 214 19.65 -23.31 38.20
C MET A 214 19.79 -23.77 39.65
N ASN A 215 19.43 -25.02 39.93
CA ASN A 215 19.72 -25.68 41.19
C ASN A 215 20.35 -27.05 40.90
N GLU A 216 21.56 -27.28 41.40
CA GLU A 216 22.29 -28.52 41.18
C GLU A 216 21.82 -29.66 42.10
N ASN A 217 22.27 -30.88 41.77
CA ASN A 217 21.95 -32.14 42.43
C ASN A 217 21.92 -32.10 43.96
N HIS A 218 20.89 -32.71 44.56
CA HIS A 218 21.02 -34.07 45.10
C HIS A 218 19.65 -34.70 45.39
N GLY A 219 19.50 -36.01 45.13
CA GLY A 219 18.23 -36.72 45.28
C GLY A 219 18.12 -37.55 46.57
N SER A 220 16.89 -37.73 47.05
CA SER A 220 16.45 -38.84 47.91
C SER A 220 14.92 -38.97 47.89
N THR A 221 14.39 -40.18 48.09
CA THR A 221 12.96 -40.54 48.01
C THR A 221 12.33 -40.69 49.40
N ALA A 222 11.15 -40.08 49.63
CA ALA A 222 10.08 -40.61 50.50
C ALA A 222 8.79 -39.73 50.46
N SER A 223 7.66 -40.34 50.82
CA SER A 223 6.33 -39.74 51.11
C SER A 223 6.36 -38.79 52.33
N ASP A 224 5.32 -38.03 52.73
CA ASP A 224 3.85 -38.22 52.56
C ASP A 224 3.05 -36.89 52.71
N THR A 225 1.72 -36.99 52.59
CA THR A 225 0.60 -36.02 52.72
C THR A 225 0.68 -34.88 53.77
N GLY A 226 0.05 -33.72 53.46
CA GLY A 226 -0.25 -32.65 54.44
C GLY A 226 -0.88 -31.36 53.86
N ALA A 227 -2.08 -30.98 54.28
CA ALA A 227 -2.97 -29.98 53.65
C ALA A 227 -2.66 -28.47 53.80
N GLN A 228 -3.00 -27.72 52.73
CA GLN A 228 -3.59 -26.36 52.66
C GLN A 228 -3.02 -25.12 53.42
N GLN A 229 -2.45 -24.22 52.60
CA GLN A 229 -2.72 -22.76 52.48
C GLN A 229 -2.38 -21.76 53.61
N ASN A 230 -1.68 -20.70 53.18
CA ASN A 230 -1.20 -19.56 53.96
C ASN A 230 -2.22 -18.41 54.07
N GLU A 231 -2.11 -17.63 55.15
CA GLU A 231 -2.53 -16.22 55.18
C GLU A 231 -1.58 -15.35 54.35
N HIS A 232 -2.03 -14.20 53.86
CA HIS A 232 -1.11 -13.10 53.51
C HIS A 232 -1.80 -11.73 53.66
N ALA A 233 -1.05 -10.75 54.16
CA ALA A 233 -1.57 -9.44 54.54
C ALA A 233 -0.97 -8.27 53.73
N ASN A 234 -1.87 -7.45 53.18
CA ASN A 234 -1.92 -5.98 53.21
C ASN A 234 -0.72 -5.09 52.71
N LEU A 235 -1.05 -3.81 52.47
CA LEU A 235 -0.19 -2.61 52.32
C LEU A 235 0.54 -2.36 50.97
N GLU A 236 -0.08 -1.51 50.13
CA GLU A 236 0.27 -0.08 49.94
C GLU A 236 1.62 0.42 50.55
N ILE A 237 2.40 1.37 50.01
CA ILE A 237 2.31 2.42 48.95
C ILE A 237 3.77 2.57 48.37
N GLN A 238 4.22 3.41 47.41
CA GLN A 238 3.71 4.54 46.57
C GLN A 238 4.60 4.64 45.29
N ALA A 239 4.29 5.56 44.37
CA ALA A 239 5.18 6.02 43.29
C ALA A 239 5.79 7.42 43.57
N LEU A 240 6.89 7.73 42.86
CA LEU A 240 7.60 9.01 42.77
C LEU A 240 7.81 9.38 41.30
#